data_AF-A0A6N8UMQ0-F1
#
_entry.id   AF-A0A6N8UMQ0-F1
#
_cell.length_a   1.000
_cell.length_b   1.000
_cell.length_c   1.000
_cell.angle_alpha   90.00
_cell.angle_beta   90.00
_cell.angle_gamma   90.00
#
_symmetry.space_group_name_H-M   'P 1'
#
loop_
_entity.id
_entity.type
_entity.pdbx_description
1 polymer ?
#
loop_
_entity_poly.entity_id
_entity_poly.type
_entity_poly.pdbx_seq_one_letter_code
_entity_poly.pdbx_strand_id
1 'polypeptide(L)'
;MSALPGPIGYIVSGGQIEEEEEIPTLLEVLVSKAPLGRELESFLVALSPWERQASMSMYEQTSKAYQHFPNEMSQRLDELSARVVDATADGHEFMMWLTLAADADVQLTESESDALIARARRISESSPDRLQKIARLLAKSGRYDEAVDCYEMLVLNQIRYGEFSGQSSNMIMYNMPQSSPSNILTLVEGANENLPPENAQALVQRVIPLVRPFDNDEQIQNVWKAFAVRALSVAYPPSEVIGQAERIHPDISQMAEEIEVYEALKLVQLIRAHYRARDFAKGHRYLKRLYYPLTTDESSMQPERMGIGSRYVVSTEAQKMASIQTLVRILGLDNQHTGRSYRSVTEPDQPSVGSEMFFYALDDMVDFEDFEAIDSLIRQFKSWLGDKSISQVGAYLALVRMARLSKLQNSMERAHDIALSLQDWLLNQDDEERPQGTLASFLSIATELDFDVDSQIARTALEQDIVAEERKLDLVKSLRKSQEPTVALAIARLGETEKSGLSLLIELRGIAEEAKDTEYAESLGPRIFRLENAYESIKEAGGLIEEDEEEEEESS
;
A
#
# COMPACT_ATOMS: atom_id res chain seq x y z
N MET A 1 48.71 -5.99 9.90
CA MET A 1 47.50 -6.69 9.43
C MET A 1 46.50 -6.63 10.57
N SER A 2 45.74 -5.55 10.60
CA SER A 2 44.75 -5.19 11.61
C SER A 2 43.40 -5.75 11.17
N ALA A 3 42.75 -6.51 12.05
CA ALA A 3 41.40 -7.00 11.86
C ALA A 3 40.41 -5.85 12.09
N LEU A 4 39.51 -5.63 11.13
CA LEU A 4 38.39 -4.71 11.25
C LEU A 4 37.34 -5.30 12.21
N PRO A 5 36.71 -4.51 13.08
CA PRO A 5 35.56 -4.97 13.86
C PRO A 5 34.33 -5.10 12.95
N GLY A 6 33.52 -6.14 13.20
CA GLY A 6 32.27 -6.39 12.49
C GLY A 6 31.15 -5.40 12.85
N PRO A 7 30.02 -5.44 12.13
CA PRO A 7 28.93 -4.47 12.29
C PRO A 7 28.22 -4.64 13.63
N ILE A 8 28.02 -3.51 14.32
CA ILE A 8 27.23 -3.38 15.54
C ILE A 8 25.75 -3.52 15.17
N GLY A 9 25.06 -4.47 15.79
CA GLY A 9 23.62 -4.63 15.65
C GLY A 9 22.88 -3.68 16.60
N TYR A 10 22.02 -2.83 16.04
CA TYR A 10 21.15 -1.95 16.82
C TYR A 10 19.97 -2.74 17.40
N ILE A 11 19.73 -2.59 18.70
CA ILE A 11 18.53 -3.04 19.41
C ILE A 11 17.49 -1.93 19.28
N VAL A 12 16.38 -2.19 18.58
CA VAL A 12 15.26 -1.25 18.46
C VAL A 12 14.25 -1.56 19.56
N SER A 13 14.14 -0.65 20.54
CA SER A 13 13.09 -0.61 21.54
C SER A 13 11.77 -0.16 20.89
N GLY A 14 10.66 -0.81 21.24
CA GLY A 14 9.31 -0.56 20.71
C GLY A 14 8.69 0.78 21.14
N GLY A 15 9.34 1.89 20.79
CA GLY A 15 8.72 3.22 20.77
C GLY A 15 7.87 3.39 19.52
N GLN A 16 6.86 4.25 19.59
CA GLN A 16 6.16 4.74 18.41
C GLN A 16 7.22 5.20 17.40
N ILE A 17 7.17 4.65 16.19
CA ILE A 17 7.97 5.14 15.08
C ILE A 17 7.39 6.52 14.78
N GLU A 18 7.99 7.56 15.36
CA GLU A 18 7.90 8.91 14.79
C GLU A 18 8.25 8.75 13.31
N GLU A 19 7.37 9.25 12.42
CA GLU A 19 7.63 9.26 10.97
C GLU A 19 9.11 9.65 10.79
N GLU A 20 9.92 8.80 10.15
CA GLU A 20 11.32 9.12 9.88
C GLU A 20 11.30 10.47 9.17
N GLU A 21 11.60 11.56 9.90
CA GLU A 21 11.64 12.89 9.32
C GLU A 21 12.64 12.80 8.17
N GLU A 22 12.14 12.90 6.93
CA GLU A 22 12.99 12.89 5.75
C GLU A 22 14.05 13.97 5.95
N ILE A 23 15.31 13.56 6.13
CA ILE A 23 16.40 14.49 6.38
C ILE A 23 16.52 15.37 5.13
N PRO A 24 16.20 16.68 5.22
CA PRO A 24 16.16 17.53 4.04
C PRO A 24 17.55 17.63 3.44
N THR A 25 17.62 17.66 2.11
CA THR A 25 18.90 17.84 1.42
C THR A 25 19.49 19.21 1.74
N LEU A 26 20.81 19.36 1.66
CA LEU A 26 21.47 20.66 1.85
C LEU A 26 20.88 21.74 0.92
N LEU A 27 20.48 21.36 -0.30
CA LEU A 27 19.85 22.29 -1.23
C LEU A 27 18.49 22.78 -0.73
N GLU A 28 17.65 21.89 -0.19
CA GLU A 28 16.34 22.26 0.38
C GLU A 28 16.48 23.15 1.62
N VAL A 29 17.48 22.87 2.46
CA VAL A 29 17.82 23.73 3.61
C VAL A 29 18.29 25.11 3.15
N LEU A 30 19.08 25.21 2.07
CA LEU A 30 19.55 26.49 1.55
C LEU A 30 18.41 27.29 0.89
N VAL A 31 17.58 26.61 0.09
CA VAL A 31 16.42 27.16 -0.61
C VAL A 31 15.38 27.76 0.36
N SER A 32 15.23 27.16 1.54
CA SER A 32 14.30 27.66 2.57
C SER A 32 14.81 28.84 3.39
N LYS A 33 16.13 29.12 3.39
CA LYS A 33 16.76 30.11 4.28
C LYS A 33 17.24 31.37 3.59
N ALA A 34 17.37 31.37 2.27
CA ALA A 34 17.89 32.51 1.51
C ALA A 34 17.13 32.71 0.19
N PRO A 35 16.99 33.97 -0.30
CA PRO A 35 16.28 34.29 -1.54
C PRO A 35 17.09 33.89 -2.78
N LEU A 36 17.35 32.60 -2.94
CA LEU A 36 18.22 32.04 -3.97
C LEU A 36 17.53 31.88 -5.34
N GLY A 37 16.26 32.29 -5.48
CA GLY A 37 15.48 32.07 -6.69
C GLY A 37 16.16 32.66 -7.95
N ARG A 38 16.69 33.88 -7.85
CA ARG A 38 17.38 34.56 -8.97
C ARG A 38 18.74 33.93 -9.29
N GLU A 39 19.48 33.48 -8.29
CA GLU A 39 20.77 32.80 -8.46
C GLU A 39 20.58 31.43 -9.13
N LEU A 40 19.60 30.64 -8.67
CA LEU A 40 19.27 29.34 -9.27
C LEU A 40 18.75 29.51 -10.70
N GLU A 41 17.93 30.53 -10.97
CA GLU A 41 17.51 30.87 -12.32
C GLU A 41 18.71 31.27 -13.19
N SER A 42 19.63 32.10 -12.68
CA SER A 42 20.85 32.49 -13.41
C SER A 42 21.74 31.28 -13.73
N PHE A 43 21.83 30.32 -12.81
CA PHE A 43 22.50 29.04 -13.04
C PHE A 43 21.83 28.26 -14.17
N LEU A 44 20.50 28.15 -14.15
CA LEU A 44 19.74 27.52 -15.23
C LEU A 44 19.99 28.21 -16.58
N VAL A 45 20.04 29.54 -16.64
CA VAL A 45 20.33 30.30 -17.86
C VAL A 45 21.74 30.00 -18.41
N ALA A 46 22.71 29.74 -17.54
CA ALA A 46 24.08 29.41 -17.94
C ALA A 46 24.21 28.00 -18.55
N LEU A 47 23.26 27.11 -18.31
CA LEU A 47 23.22 25.77 -18.90
C LEU A 47 22.80 25.82 -20.37
N SER A 48 23.30 24.87 -21.17
CA SER A 48 22.83 24.69 -22.54
C SER A 48 21.34 24.29 -22.59
N PRO A 49 20.63 24.49 -23.72
CA PRO A 49 19.23 24.08 -23.85
C PRO A 49 18.98 22.60 -23.52
N TRP A 50 19.90 21.72 -23.90
CA TRP A 50 19.83 20.28 -23.61
C TRP A 50 20.00 19.99 -22.10
N GLU A 51 21.00 20.59 -21.45
CA GLU A 51 21.23 20.43 -20.01
C GLU A 51 20.07 20.98 -19.18
N ARG A 52 19.48 22.12 -19.58
CA ARG A 52 18.24 22.63 -18.97
C ARG A 52 17.09 21.65 -19.10
N GLN A 53 16.89 21.05 -20.27
CA GLN A 53 15.83 20.07 -20.48
C GLN A 53 16.03 18.80 -19.63
N ALA A 54 17.27 18.40 -19.39
CA ALA A 54 17.61 17.29 -18.51
C ALA A 54 17.50 17.64 -17.01
N SER A 55 17.39 18.93 -16.66
CA SER A 55 17.43 19.44 -15.28
C SER A 55 16.07 19.95 -14.80
N MET A 56 14.98 19.24 -15.10
CA MET A 56 13.62 19.66 -14.73
C MET A 56 13.44 19.86 -13.20
N SER A 57 14.08 19.02 -12.39
CA SER A 57 14.08 19.16 -10.92
C SER A 57 14.68 20.48 -10.44
N MET A 58 15.60 21.09 -11.19
CA MET A 58 16.16 22.41 -10.84
C MET A 58 15.15 23.55 -11.02
N TYR A 59 14.21 23.44 -11.97
CA TYR A 59 13.10 24.40 -12.08
C TYR A 59 12.18 24.31 -10.87
N GLU A 60 11.88 23.09 -10.39
CA GLU A 60 11.07 22.87 -9.19
C GLU A 60 11.76 23.42 -7.94
N GLN A 61 13.06 23.17 -7.78
CA GLN A 61 13.84 23.72 -6.65
C GLN A 61 13.93 25.25 -6.72
N THR A 62 14.02 25.81 -7.92
CA THR A 62 13.98 27.27 -8.12
C THR A 62 12.61 27.84 -7.75
N SER A 63 11.52 27.15 -8.14
CA SER A 63 10.16 27.53 -7.77
C SER A 63 9.93 27.47 -6.25
N LYS A 64 10.37 26.39 -5.59
CA LYS A 64 10.38 26.29 -4.11
C LYS A 64 11.15 27.45 -3.46
N ALA A 65 12.29 27.86 -4.03
CA ALA A 65 13.02 29.03 -3.55
C ALA A 65 12.19 30.30 -3.64
N TYR A 66 11.48 30.52 -4.75
CA TYR A 66 10.58 31.66 -4.88
C TYR A 66 9.39 31.59 -3.91
N GLN A 67 8.83 30.41 -3.63
CA GLN A 67 7.71 30.25 -2.69
C GLN A 67 8.03 30.74 -1.28
N HIS A 68 9.28 30.59 -0.82
CA HIS A 68 9.72 31.12 0.48
C HIS A 68 9.80 32.66 0.51
N PHE A 69 9.80 33.34 -0.64
CA PHE A 69 9.87 34.79 -0.78
C PHE A 69 8.75 35.33 -1.69
N PRO A 70 7.49 35.37 -1.21
CA PRO A 70 6.31 35.64 -2.04
C PRO A 70 6.36 36.95 -2.83
N ASN A 71 6.99 38.00 -2.29
CA ASN A 71 7.15 39.27 -3.00
C ASN A 71 8.04 39.14 -4.24
N GLU A 72 9.12 38.37 -4.14
CA GLU A 72 10.02 38.12 -5.26
C GLU A 72 9.37 37.19 -6.30
N MET A 73 8.62 36.18 -5.84
CA MET A 73 7.84 35.31 -6.70
C MET A 73 6.81 36.10 -7.51
N SER A 74 6.04 36.96 -6.85
CA SER A 74 5.02 37.80 -7.47
C SER A 74 5.63 38.74 -8.52
N GLN A 75 6.71 39.45 -8.17
CA GLN A 75 7.42 40.31 -9.12
C GLN A 75 7.95 39.49 -10.31
N ARG A 76 8.51 38.31 -10.06
CA ARG A 76 9.06 37.48 -11.14
C ARG A 76 7.97 36.94 -12.07
N LEU A 77 6.84 36.53 -11.50
CA LEU A 77 5.67 36.11 -12.25
C LEU A 77 5.16 37.23 -13.15
N ASP A 78 4.99 38.46 -12.62
CA ASP A 78 4.55 39.62 -13.42
C ASP A 78 5.50 39.90 -14.61
N GLU A 79 6.81 39.88 -14.36
CA GLU A 79 7.84 40.06 -15.40
C GLU A 79 7.75 39.00 -16.50
N LEU A 80 7.55 37.74 -16.12
CA LEU A 80 7.50 36.61 -17.04
C LEU A 80 6.16 36.55 -17.79
N SER A 81 5.05 36.81 -17.10
CA SER A 81 3.71 36.88 -17.67
C SER A 81 3.64 37.90 -18.80
N ALA A 82 4.20 39.09 -18.61
CA ALA A 82 4.27 40.11 -19.67
C ALA A 82 4.99 39.58 -20.92
N ARG A 83 6.13 38.87 -20.74
CA ARG A 83 6.89 38.29 -21.86
C ARG A 83 6.15 37.14 -22.55
N VAL A 84 5.40 36.34 -21.79
CA VAL A 84 4.59 35.24 -22.34
C VAL A 84 3.45 35.79 -23.19
N VAL A 85 2.72 36.81 -22.69
CA VAL A 85 1.65 37.49 -23.43
C VAL A 85 2.17 38.14 -24.71
N ASP A 86 3.33 38.81 -24.65
CA ASP A 86 3.96 39.45 -25.81
C ASP A 86 4.64 38.44 -26.77
N ALA A 87 4.59 37.14 -26.46
CA ALA A 87 5.27 36.07 -27.19
C ALA A 87 6.79 36.29 -27.36
N THR A 88 7.41 37.00 -26.40
CA THR A 88 8.86 37.28 -26.36
C THR A 88 9.62 36.34 -25.43
N ALA A 89 8.92 35.61 -24.56
CA ALA A 89 9.53 34.62 -23.67
C ALA A 89 10.21 33.48 -24.47
N ASP A 90 11.47 33.21 -24.16
CA ASP A 90 12.18 32.07 -24.72
C ASP A 90 11.72 30.72 -24.11
N GLY A 91 12.36 29.62 -24.50
CA GLY A 91 12.00 28.29 -23.98
C GLY A 91 12.23 28.13 -22.47
N HIS A 92 13.24 28.78 -21.91
CA HIS A 92 13.55 28.71 -20.48
C HIS A 92 12.64 29.63 -19.67
N GLU A 93 12.43 30.86 -20.14
CA GLU A 93 11.56 31.84 -19.49
C GLU A 93 10.11 31.34 -19.44
N PHE A 94 9.62 30.75 -20.53
CA PHE A 94 8.31 30.11 -20.54
C PHE A 94 8.22 28.95 -19.56
N MET A 95 9.27 28.14 -19.42
CA MET A 95 9.29 27.04 -18.47
C MET A 95 9.35 27.48 -17.01
N MET A 96 10.11 28.54 -16.74
CA MET A 96 10.14 29.16 -15.41
C MET A 96 8.77 29.73 -15.07
N TRP A 97 8.17 30.49 -15.99
CA TRP A 97 6.82 31.02 -15.84
C TRP A 97 5.80 29.93 -15.56
N LEU A 98 5.80 28.87 -16.37
CA LEU A 98 4.86 27.75 -16.25
C LEU A 98 4.97 27.07 -14.89
N THR A 99 6.20 26.86 -14.41
CA THR A 99 6.45 26.20 -13.11
C THR A 99 6.01 27.10 -11.97
N LEU A 100 6.44 28.36 -11.96
CA LEU A 100 6.05 29.33 -10.93
C LEU A 100 4.54 29.55 -10.90
N ALA A 101 3.89 29.65 -12.05
CA ALA A 101 2.44 29.88 -12.12
C ALA A 101 1.66 28.68 -11.60
N ALA A 102 2.08 27.46 -11.96
CA ALA A 102 1.46 26.23 -11.47
C ALA A 102 1.60 26.10 -9.94
N ASP A 103 2.78 26.43 -9.41
CA ASP A 103 3.14 26.29 -8.00
C ASP A 103 2.60 27.43 -7.11
N ALA A 104 2.40 28.63 -7.67
CA ALA A 104 1.77 29.77 -7.00
C ALA A 104 0.24 29.68 -6.93
N ASP A 105 -0.35 28.69 -7.59
CA ASP A 105 -1.80 28.54 -7.70
C ASP A 105 -2.52 29.80 -8.25
N VAL A 106 -1.89 30.47 -9.23
CA VAL A 106 -2.45 31.70 -9.80
C VAL A 106 -3.53 31.42 -10.85
N GLN A 107 -4.59 32.23 -10.83
CA GLN A 107 -5.58 32.26 -11.89
C GLN A 107 -5.05 33.14 -13.04
N LEU A 108 -4.83 32.55 -14.21
CA LEU A 108 -4.37 33.28 -15.39
C LEU A 108 -5.45 34.23 -15.91
N THR A 109 -5.03 35.40 -16.36
CA THR A 109 -5.84 36.31 -17.18
C THR A 109 -6.19 35.69 -18.53
N GLU A 110 -7.18 36.27 -19.22
CA GLU A 110 -7.57 35.83 -20.57
C GLU A 110 -6.39 35.89 -21.55
N SER A 111 -5.61 36.97 -21.53
CA SER A 111 -4.43 37.13 -22.40
C SER A 111 -3.33 36.11 -22.11
N GLU A 112 -3.08 35.78 -20.84
CA GLU A 112 -2.10 34.75 -20.47
C GLU A 112 -2.59 33.36 -20.89
N SER A 113 -3.88 33.08 -20.70
CA SER A 113 -4.50 31.82 -21.12
C SER A 113 -4.41 31.63 -22.64
N ASP A 114 -4.70 32.67 -23.42
CA ASP A 114 -4.60 32.64 -24.88
C ASP A 114 -3.16 32.45 -25.35
N ALA A 115 -2.20 33.13 -24.71
CA ALA A 115 -0.78 32.95 -24.99
C ALA A 115 -0.31 31.52 -24.66
N LEU A 116 -0.77 30.97 -23.54
CA LEU A 116 -0.50 29.59 -23.13
C LEU A 116 -1.04 28.58 -24.15
N ILE A 117 -2.30 28.73 -24.60
CA ILE A 117 -2.90 27.88 -25.63
C ILE A 117 -2.14 27.99 -26.95
N ALA A 118 -1.82 29.22 -27.38
CA ALA A 118 -1.06 29.44 -28.60
C ALA A 118 0.33 28.81 -28.54
N ARG A 119 0.97 28.82 -27.36
CA ARG A 119 2.26 28.17 -27.13
C ARG A 119 2.11 26.65 -27.11
N ALA A 120 1.15 26.09 -26.37
CA ALA A 120 0.90 24.65 -26.27
C ALA A 120 0.69 24.01 -27.65
N ARG A 121 -0.07 24.68 -28.54
CA ARG A 121 -0.29 24.22 -29.93
C ARG A 121 0.97 24.15 -30.80
N ARG A 122 2.04 24.89 -30.44
CA ARG A 122 3.30 24.91 -31.19
C ARG A 122 4.31 23.89 -30.67
N ILE A 123 4.09 23.31 -29.49
CA ILE A 123 5.02 22.34 -28.91
C ILE A 123 4.65 20.97 -29.48
N SER A 124 5.32 20.57 -30.55
CA SER A 124 5.08 19.29 -31.24
C SER A 124 5.42 18.07 -30.38
N GLU A 125 6.27 18.23 -29.37
CA GLU A 125 6.67 17.19 -28.41
C GLU A 125 6.84 17.81 -27.02
N SER A 126 5.72 18.09 -26.34
CA SER A 126 5.76 18.55 -24.95
C SER A 126 6.13 17.38 -24.04
N SER A 127 6.99 17.62 -23.05
CA SER A 127 7.17 16.64 -21.98
C SER A 127 5.84 16.45 -21.20
N PRO A 128 5.57 15.24 -20.66
CA PRO A 128 4.37 14.98 -19.86
C PRO A 128 4.14 16.00 -18.74
N ASP A 129 5.19 16.33 -17.98
CA ASP A 129 5.15 17.32 -16.90
C ASP A 129 4.67 18.71 -17.37
N ARG A 130 5.14 19.16 -18.54
CA ARG A 130 4.73 20.45 -19.12
C ARG A 130 3.24 20.45 -19.46
N LEU A 131 2.77 19.40 -20.12
CA LEU A 131 1.34 19.29 -20.47
C LEU A 131 0.47 19.24 -19.23
N GLN A 132 0.92 18.58 -18.16
CA GLN A 132 0.17 18.51 -16.91
C GLN A 132 0.04 19.89 -16.26
N LYS A 133 1.14 20.66 -16.19
CA LYS A 133 1.14 22.04 -15.68
C LYS A 133 0.25 22.95 -16.53
N ILE A 134 0.32 22.83 -17.85
CA ILE A 134 -0.55 23.58 -18.79
C ILE A 134 -2.02 23.24 -18.54
N ALA A 135 -2.38 21.96 -18.47
CA ALA A 135 -3.76 21.51 -18.29
C ALA A 135 -4.35 22.03 -16.97
N ARG A 136 -3.58 21.94 -15.87
CA ARG A 136 -3.98 22.45 -14.55
C ARG A 136 -4.22 23.97 -14.56
N LEU A 137 -3.32 24.74 -15.15
CA LEU A 137 -3.47 26.20 -15.25
C LEU A 137 -4.69 26.60 -16.09
N LEU A 138 -4.90 25.93 -17.24
CA LEU A 138 -6.08 26.17 -18.07
C LEU A 138 -7.37 25.84 -17.32
N ALA A 139 -7.40 24.73 -16.59
CA ALA A 139 -8.55 24.34 -15.78
C ALA A 139 -8.87 25.40 -14.71
N LYS A 140 -7.86 25.88 -13.96
CA LYS A 140 -8.02 26.94 -12.95
C LYS A 140 -8.53 28.26 -13.53
N SER A 141 -8.15 28.57 -14.76
CA SER A 141 -8.64 29.76 -15.49
C SER A 141 -10.00 29.57 -16.16
N GLY A 142 -10.67 28.43 -15.96
CA GLY A 142 -11.99 28.15 -16.55
C GLY A 142 -11.95 27.78 -18.04
N ARG A 143 -10.77 27.52 -18.61
CA ARG A 143 -10.56 27.08 -19.99
C ARG A 143 -10.62 25.55 -20.06
N TYR A 144 -11.77 25.00 -19.66
CA TYR A 144 -11.92 23.57 -19.41
C TYR A 144 -11.80 22.71 -20.67
N ASP A 145 -12.30 23.17 -21.82
CA ASP A 145 -12.19 22.42 -23.07
C ASP A 145 -10.73 22.29 -23.50
N GLU A 146 -9.94 23.37 -23.40
CA GLU A 146 -8.52 23.32 -23.72
C GLU A 146 -7.70 22.53 -22.69
N ALA A 147 -8.11 22.54 -21.42
CA ALA A 147 -7.53 21.68 -20.39
C ALA A 147 -7.79 20.20 -20.69
N VAL A 148 -9.01 19.83 -21.08
CA VAL A 148 -9.38 18.46 -21.51
C VAL A 148 -8.52 18.03 -22.70
N ASP A 149 -8.38 18.88 -23.72
CA ASP A 149 -7.52 18.58 -24.87
C ASP A 149 -6.05 18.36 -24.45
N CYS A 150 -5.54 19.11 -23.47
CA CYS A 150 -4.19 18.92 -22.93
C CYS A 150 -4.02 17.59 -22.19
N TYR A 151 -4.99 17.21 -21.35
CA TYR A 151 -4.99 15.89 -20.70
C TYR A 151 -5.09 14.75 -21.71
N GLU A 152 -5.92 14.90 -22.75
CA GLU A 152 -6.05 13.91 -23.83
C GLU A 152 -4.72 13.75 -24.60
N MET A 153 -4.03 14.85 -24.92
CA MET A 153 -2.68 14.80 -25.52
C MET A 153 -1.66 14.13 -24.61
N LEU A 154 -1.76 14.33 -23.30
CA LEU A 154 -0.90 13.70 -22.30
C LEU A 154 -1.05 12.17 -22.33
N VAL A 155 -2.29 11.71 -22.35
CA VAL A 155 -2.65 10.29 -22.49
C VAL A 155 -2.14 9.72 -23.82
N LEU A 156 -2.33 10.43 -24.94
CA LEU A 156 -1.83 9.99 -26.24
C LEU A 156 -0.30 9.87 -26.27
N ASN A 157 0.41 10.81 -25.64
CA ASN A 157 1.86 10.75 -25.51
C ASN A 157 2.29 9.52 -24.69
N GLN A 158 1.64 9.29 -23.56
CA GLN A 158 1.90 8.11 -22.72
C GLN A 158 1.66 6.79 -23.47
N ILE A 159 0.55 6.68 -24.21
CA ILE A 159 0.27 5.52 -25.07
C ILE A 159 1.36 5.35 -26.14
N ARG A 160 1.77 6.44 -26.82
CA ARG A 160 2.81 6.42 -27.86
C ARG A 160 4.16 5.90 -27.32
N TYR A 161 4.48 6.19 -26.07
CA TYR A 161 5.72 5.73 -25.43
C TYR A 161 5.63 4.34 -24.79
N GLY A 162 4.52 3.63 -24.97
CA GLY A 162 4.42 2.19 -24.70
C GLY A 162 3.73 1.79 -23.39
N GLU A 163 2.96 2.67 -22.75
CA GLU A 163 2.26 2.38 -21.47
C GLU A 163 1.26 1.22 -21.53
N PHE A 164 0.80 0.82 -22.73
CA PHE A 164 -0.15 -0.28 -22.95
C PHE A 164 0.39 -1.37 -23.88
N SER A 165 1.59 -1.20 -24.44
CA SER A 165 2.18 -2.25 -25.27
C SER A 165 2.73 -3.34 -24.35
N GLY A 166 2.06 -4.48 -24.29
CA GLY A 166 2.54 -5.65 -23.58
C GLY A 166 3.95 -6.03 -24.06
N GLN A 167 4.97 -5.60 -23.32
CA GLN A 167 6.29 -6.25 -23.34
C GLN A 167 6.21 -7.58 -22.57
N SER A 168 5.19 -8.37 -22.88
CA SER A 168 5.20 -9.82 -22.72
C SER A 168 5.99 -10.41 -23.90
N SER A 169 7.29 -10.17 -23.92
CA SER A 169 8.23 -11.06 -24.63
C SER A 169 9.61 -10.91 -24.01
N ASN A 170 9.76 -11.56 -22.86
CA ASN A 170 10.98 -11.97 -22.18
C ASN A 170 11.56 -11.00 -21.15
N MET A 171 11.64 -11.53 -19.92
CA MET A 171 12.60 -11.14 -18.87
C MET A 171 13.90 -10.57 -19.47
N ILE A 172 14.35 -9.42 -18.97
CA ILE A 172 15.67 -9.21 -18.35
C ILE A 172 15.74 -7.74 -17.87
N MET A 173 15.75 -7.61 -16.54
CA MET A 173 16.56 -6.71 -15.71
C MET A 173 16.89 -5.25 -16.12
N TYR A 174 16.66 -4.38 -15.12
CA TYR A 174 17.25 -3.06 -14.83
C TYR A 174 16.90 -1.86 -15.73
N ASN A 175 16.27 -0.87 -15.07
CA ASN A 175 16.17 0.56 -15.42
C ASN A 175 15.35 0.95 -16.66
N MET A 176 14.02 0.74 -16.60
CA MET A 176 13.07 1.51 -17.42
C MET A 176 12.06 2.21 -16.50
N PRO A 177 11.70 3.49 -16.77
CA PRO A 177 10.62 4.17 -16.08
C PRO A 177 9.32 3.41 -16.40
N GLN A 178 8.69 2.86 -15.37
CA GLN A 178 7.54 1.97 -15.48
C GLN A 178 6.38 2.72 -16.15
N SER A 179 6.09 2.33 -17.37
CA SER A 179 5.00 2.83 -18.18
C SER A 179 3.81 1.90 -17.90
N SER A 180 2.97 2.25 -16.91
CA SER A 180 1.88 1.39 -16.39
C SER A 180 0.53 2.10 -16.56
N PRO A 181 -0.59 1.37 -16.79
CA PRO A 181 -1.95 1.94 -16.77
C PRO A 181 -2.28 2.78 -15.53
N SER A 182 -1.55 2.58 -14.42
CA SER A 182 -1.60 3.43 -13.24
C SER A 182 -1.27 4.89 -13.55
N ASN A 183 -0.35 5.17 -14.47
CA ASN A 183 0.02 6.54 -14.84
C ASN A 183 -1.16 7.28 -15.50
N ILE A 184 -1.87 6.62 -16.42
CA ILE A 184 -3.08 7.18 -17.02
C ILE A 184 -4.19 7.36 -15.97
N LEU A 185 -4.32 6.42 -15.04
CA LEU A 185 -5.32 6.55 -13.98
C LEU A 185 -5.01 7.76 -13.08
N THR A 186 -3.75 7.96 -12.68
CA THR A 186 -3.32 9.15 -11.94
C THR A 186 -3.57 10.44 -12.72
N LEU A 187 -3.46 10.42 -14.05
CA LEU A 187 -3.86 11.56 -14.88
C LEU A 187 -5.37 11.81 -14.84
N VAL A 188 -6.18 10.75 -14.88
CA VAL A 188 -7.64 10.83 -14.77
C VAL A 188 -8.05 11.38 -13.40
N GLU A 189 -7.41 10.90 -12.32
CA GLU A 189 -7.61 11.39 -10.95
C GLU A 189 -7.23 12.87 -10.83
N GLY A 190 -6.02 13.23 -11.28
CA GLY A 190 -5.58 14.62 -11.32
C GLY A 190 -6.47 15.51 -12.20
N ALA A 191 -7.04 14.99 -13.29
CA ALA A 191 -7.98 15.74 -14.09
C ALA A 191 -9.33 15.93 -13.38
N ASN A 192 -9.82 14.91 -12.66
CA ASN A 192 -11.05 14.98 -11.88
C ASN A 192 -10.96 15.97 -10.71
N GLU A 193 -9.78 16.12 -10.11
CA GLU A 193 -9.51 17.14 -9.07
C GLU A 193 -9.53 18.57 -9.63
N ASN A 194 -9.15 18.76 -10.89
CA ASN A 194 -8.93 20.08 -11.49
C ASN A 194 -10.07 20.52 -12.42
N LEU A 195 -10.89 19.61 -12.93
CA LEU A 195 -11.97 19.89 -13.88
C LEU A 195 -13.36 19.81 -13.23
N PRO A 196 -14.35 20.57 -13.73
CA PRO A 196 -15.75 20.35 -13.40
C PRO A 196 -16.18 18.92 -13.74
N PRO A 197 -17.16 18.34 -13.02
CA PRO A 197 -17.58 16.95 -13.23
C PRO A 197 -17.94 16.60 -14.68
N GLU A 198 -18.62 17.51 -15.41
CA GLU A 198 -18.99 17.28 -16.81
C GLU A 198 -17.77 17.14 -17.72
N ASN A 199 -16.73 17.94 -17.50
CA ASN A 199 -15.48 17.91 -18.28
C ASN A 199 -14.60 16.71 -17.89
N ALA A 200 -14.53 16.36 -16.60
CA ALA A 200 -13.84 15.17 -16.13
C ALA A 200 -14.47 13.89 -16.72
N GLN A 201 -15.81 13.80 -16.72
CA GLN A 201 -16.56 12.72 -17.34
C GLN A 201 -16.32 12.64 -18.85
N ALA A 202 -16.36 13.78 -19.55
CA ALA A 202 -16.07 13.84 -20.98
C ALA A 202 -14.63 13.36 -21.29
N LEU A 203 -13.65 13.77 -20.49
CA LEU A 203 -12.27 13.30 -20.63
C LEU A 203 -12.18 11.78 -20.44
N VAL A 204 -12.75 11.23 -19.36
CA VAL A 204 -12.74 9.78 -19.10
C VAL A 204 -13.38 8.99 -20.25
N GLN A 205 -14.49 9.48 -20.80
CA GLN A 205 -15.15 8.88 -21.96
C GLN A 205 -14.28 8.87 -23.22
N ARG A 206 -13.41 9.87 -23.40
CA ARG A 206 -12.44 9.91 -24.51
C ARG A 206 -11.22 9.03 -24.25
N VAL A 207 -10.72 8.99 -23.02
CA VAL A 207 -9.52 8.24 -22.62
C VAL A 207 -9.73 6.73 -22.68
N ILE A 208 -10.87 6.22 -22.18
CA ILE A 208 -11.10 4.77 -22.11
C ILE A 208 -10.99 4.06 -23.48
N PRO A 209 -11.59 4.57 -24.58
CA PRO A 209 -11.39 4.00 -25.91
C PRO A 209 -9.95 4.14 -26.43
N LEU A 210 -9.26 5.24 -26.12
CA LEU A 210 -7.88 5.47 -26.59
C LEU A 210 -6.89 4.46 -26.01
N VAL A 211 -7.09 4.05 -24.76
CA VAL A 211 -6.24 3.05 -24.09
C VAL A 211 -6.65 1.62 -24.38
N ARG A 212 -7.71 1.41 -25.18
CA ARG A 212 -8.18 0.06 -25.49
C ARG A 212 -7.12 -0.67 -26.33
N PRO A 213 -6.66 -1.85 -25.92
CA PRO A 213 -5.72 -2.63 -26.71
C PRO A 213 -6.34 -3.01 -28.06
N PHE A 214 -5.53 -2.98 -29.11
CA PHE A 214 -5.92 -3.45 -30.44
C PHE A 214 -6.07 -4.98 -30.51
N ASP A 215 -5.38 -5.70 -29.62
CA ASP A 215 -5.43 -7.15 -29.54
C ASP A 215 -6.76 -7.62 -28.91
N ASN A 216 -7.34 -8.68 -29.46
CA ASN A 216 -8.54 -9.33 -28.93
C ASN A 216 -8.21 -10.38 -27.87
N ASP A 217 -6.96 -10.46 -27.41
CA ASP A 217 -6.56 -11.27 -26.28
C ASP A 217 -7.44 -10.98 -25.05
N GLU A 218 -8.11 -12.01 -24.55
CA GLU A 218 -9.10 -11.91 -23.47
C GLU A 218 -8.49 -11.39 -22.17
N GLN A 219 -7.23 -11.75 -21.88
CA GLN A 219 -6.52 -11.34 -20.68
C GLN A 219 -6.23 -9.83 -20.71
N ILE A 220 -5.72 -9.33 -21.83
CA ILE A 220 -5.48 -7.89 -22.01
C ILE A 220 -6.80 -7.11 -22.00
N GLN A 221 -7.87 -7.66 -22.61
CA GLN A 221 -9.20 -7.05 -22.54
C GLN A 221 -9.74 -6.99 -21.10
N ASN A 222 -9.48 -7.98 -20.25
CA ASN A 222 -9.90 -7.96 -18.84
C ASN A 222 -9.13 -6.92 -18.01
N VAL A 223 -7.85 -6.69 -18.29
CA VAL A 223 -7.09 -5.56 -17.71
C VAL A 223 -7.69 -4.22 -18.12
N TRP A 224 -7.99 -4.05 -19.41
CA TRP A 224 -8.63 -2.83 -19.90
C TRP A 224 -10.02 -2.63 -19.29
N LYS A 225 -10.83 -3.69 -19.15
CA LYS A 225 -12.14 -3.63 -18.47
C LYS A 225 -11.99 -3.19 -17.01
N ALA A 226 -11.01 -3.71 -16.29
CA ALA A 226 -10.71 -3.29 -14.91
C ALA A 226 -10.33 -1.79 -14.87
N PHE A 227 -9.45 -1.35 -15.77
CA PHE A 227 -9.10 0.07 -15.92
C PHE A 227 -10.34 0.92 -16.21
N ALA A 228 -11.20 0.51 -17.14
CA ALA A 228 -12.38 1.27 -17.54
C ALA A 228 -13.35 1.47 -16.36
N VAL A 229 -13.63 0.41 -15.58
CA VAL A 229 -14.47 0.51 -14.37
C VAL A 229 -13.84 1.47 -13.36
N ARG A 230 -12.51 1.38 -13.15
CA ARG A 230 -11.80 2.24 -12.20
C ARG A 230 -11.78 3.70 -12.65
N ALA A 231 -11.44 3.99 -13.90
CA ALA A 231 -11.45 5.35 -14.45
C ALA A 231 -12.85 5.98 -14.42
N LEU A 232 -13.90 5.21 -14.71
CA LEU A 232 -15.28 5.67 -14.53
C LEU A 232 -15.61 5.96 -13.07
N SER A 233 -15.09 5.16 -12.12
CA SER A 233 -15.31 5.37 -10.69
C SER A 233 -14.68 6.65 -10.15
N VAL A 234 -13.75 7.26 -10.89
CA VAL A 234 -13.15 8.55 -10.53
C VAL A 234 -14.07 9.70 -10.92
N ALA A 235 -14.66 9.67 -12.11
CA ALA A 235 -15.41 10.80 -12.66
C ALA A 235 -16.95 10.72 -12.51
N TYR A 236 -17.49 9.53 -12.23
CA TYR A 236 -18.95 9.32 -12.13
C TYR A 236 -19.41 9.07 -10.69
N PRO A 237 -20.65 9.50 -10.35
CA PRO A 237 -21.30 9.05 -9.12
C PRO A 237 -21.31 7.52 -9.05
N PRO A 238 -21.10 6.91 -7.86
CA PRO A 238 -21.01 5.46 -7.73
C PRO A 238 -22.17 4.67 -8.34
N SER A 239 -23.39 5.18 -8.24
CA SER A 239 -24.61 4.57 -8.78
C SER A 239 -24.64 4.49 -10.31
N GLU A 240 -23.84 5.29 -11.02
CA GLU A 240 -23.81 5.35 -12.48
C GLU A 240 -22.67 4.55 -13.10
N VAL A 241 -21.59 4.30 -12.36
CA VAL A 241 -20.33 3.70 -12.87
C VAL A 241 -20.59 2.43 -13.69
N ILE A 242 -21.35 1.47 -13.14
CA ILE A 242 -21.61 0.20 -13.82
C ILE A 242 -22.43 0.40 -15.09
N GLY A 243 -23.44 1.27 -15.05
CA GLY A 243 -24.26 1.58 -16.23
C GLY A 243 -23.45 2.25 -17.34
N GLN A 244 -22.48 3.11 -16.99
CA GLN A 244 -21.56 3.71 -17.97
C GLN A 244 -20.58 2.67 -18.51
N ALA A 245 -20.04 1.81 -17.64
CA ALA A 245 -19.14 0.74 -18.04
C ALA A 245 -19.80 -0.20 -19.06
N GLU A 246 -21.05 -0.61 -18.82
CA GLU A 246 -21.82 -1.48 -19.72
C GLU A 246 -22.15 -0.81 -21.06
N ARG A 247 -22.30 0.52 -21.10
CA ARG A 247 -22.45 1.26 -22.37
C ARG A 247 -21.17 1.25 -23.20
N ILE A 248 -20.01 1.30 -22.56
CA ILE A 248 -18.70 1.21 -23.23
C ILE A 248 -18.45 -0.21 -23.72
N HIS A 249 -18.73 -1.21 -22.88
CA HIS A 249 -18.56 -2.62 -23.21
C HIS A 249 -19.64 -3.47 -22.53
N PRO A 250 -20.63 -4.02 -23.27
CA PRO A 250 -21.77 -4.75 -22.69
C PRO A 250 -21.39 -5.92 -21.78
N ASP A 251 -20.28 -6.60 -22.06
CA ASP A 251 -19.83 -7.76 -21.27
C ASP A 251 -18.94 -7.39 -20.06
N ILE A 252 -18.78 -6.09 -19.74
CA ILE A 252 -17.89 -5.67 -18.66
C ILE A 252 -18.33 -6.18 -17.28
N SER A 253 -19.65 -6.28 -17.06
CA SER A 253 -20.28 -6.80 -15.85
C SER A 253 -20.54 -8.30 -15.90
N GLN A 254 -20.26 -8.96 -17.02
CA GLN A 254 -20.41 -10.41 -17.12
C GLN A 254 -19.28 -11.10 -16.37
N MET A 255 -19.64 -12.11 -15.59
CA MET A 255 -18.69 -12.97 -14.88
C MET A 255 -18.33 -14.15 -15.78
N ALA A 256 -17.04 -14.39 -15.98
CA ALA A 256 -16.59 -15.59 -16.67
C ALA A 256 -16.93 -16.88 -15.89
N GLU A 257 -17.06 -18.00 -16.61
CA GLU A 257 -17.26 -19.35 -16.04
C GLU A 257 -16.01 -19.89 -15.33
N GLU A 258 -14.83 -19.41 -15.70
CA GLU A 258 -13.56 -19.66 -15.01
C GLU A 258 -12.90 -18.32 -14.68
N ILE A 259 -12.37 -18.18 -13.47
CA ILE A 259 -11.72 -16.95 -13.03
C ILE A 259 -10.23 -17.10 -13.26
N GLU A 260 -9.76 -16.54 -14.37
CA GLU A 260 -8.33 -16.33 -14.60
C GLU A 260 -7.81 -15.12 -13.81
N VAL A 261 -6.48 -14.98 -13.71
CA VAL A 261 -5.81 -13.89 -12.97
C VAL A 261 -6.29 -12.51 -13.44
N TYR A 262 -6.43 -12.32 -14.75
CA TYR A 262 -6.84 -11.04 -15.33
C TYR A 262 -8.34 -10.76 -15.14
N GLU A 263 -9.17 -11.81 -15.09
CA GLU A 263 -10.58 -11.69 -14.73
C GLU A 263 -10.74 -11.26 -13.26
N ALA A 264 -9.87 -11.73 -12.37
CA ALA A 264 -9.88 -11.32 -10.96
C ALA A 264 -9.71 -9.80 -10.80
N LEU A 265 -8.84 -9.15 -11.59
CA LEU A 265 -8.68 -7.69 -11.58
C LEU A 265 -9.99 -6.97 -11.94
N LYS A 266 -10.68 -7.44 -12.98
CA LYS A 266 -11.98 -6.91 -13.38
C LYS A 266 -13.02 -7.09 -12.27
N LEU A 267 -13.11 -8.30 -11.72
CA LEU A 267 -14.04 -8.62 -10.62
C LEU A 267 -13.81 -7.72 -9.41
N VAL A 268 -12.55 -7.43 -9.07
CA VAL A 268 -12.22 -6.54 -7.96
C VAL A 268 -12.77 -5.12 -8.19
N GLN A 269 -12.58 -4.55 -9.38
CA GLN A 269 -13.11 -3.21 -9.66
C GLN A 269 -14.64 -3.20 -9.70
N LEU A 270 -15.28 -4.29 -10.18
CA LEU A 270 -16.73 -4.45 -10.10
C LEU A 270 -17.23 -4.54 -8.65
N ILE A 271 -16.55 -5.29 -7.78
CA ILE A 271 -16.85 -5.35 -6.34
C ILE A 271 -16.79 -3.93 -5.77
N ARG A 272 -15.67 -3.21 -5.98
CA ARG A 272 -15.52 -1.82 -5.50
C ARG A 272 -16.65 -0.91 -5.97
N ALA A 273 -16.96 -0.92 -7.26
CA ALA A 273 -18.01 -0.09 -7.85
C ALA A 273 -19.38 -0.40 -7.23
N HIS A 274 -19.73 -1.69 -7.05
CA HIS A 274 -20.99 -2.07 -6.40
C HIS A 274 -21.06 -1.68 -4.93
N TYR A 275 -19.96 -1.81 -4.18
CA TYR A 275 -19.91 -1.39 -2.78
C TYR A 275 -20.07 0.12 -2.62
N ARG A 276 -19.34 0.92 -3.43
CA ARG A 276 -19.52 2.39 -3.46
C ARG A 276 -20.94 2.79 -3.86
N ALA A 277 -21.60 2.01 -4.72
CA ALA A 277 -23.00 2.20 -5.11
C ALA A 277 -24.02 1.68 -4.07
N ARG A 278 -23.56 1.12 -2.94
CA ARG A 278 -24.38 0.42 -1.93
C ARG A 278 -25.23 -0.74 -2.48
N ASP A 279 -24.82 -1.32 -3.62
CA ASP A 279 -25.38 -2.55 -4.16
C ASP A 279 -24.62 -3.77 -3.58
N PHE A 280 -24.69 -3.91 -2.25
CA PHE A 280 -23.96 -4.95 -1.53
C PHE A 280 -24.34 -6.37 -1.98
N ALA A 281 -25.59 -6.58 -2.42
CA ALA A 281 -26.04 -7.87 -2.91
C ALA A 281 -25.25 -8.32 -4.16
N LYS A 282 -25.06 -7.42 -5.14
CA LYS A 282 -24.21 -7.73 -6.30
C LYS A 282 -22.73 -7.76 -5.92
N GLY A 283 -22.27 -6.84 -5.07
CA GLY A 283 -20.90 -6.86 -4.54
C GLY A 283 -20.54 -8.21 -3.92
N HIS A 284 -21.38 -8.74 -3.03
CA HIS A 284 -21.23 -10.07 -2.42
C HIS A 284 -21.26 -11.19 -3.45
N ARG A 285 -22.06 -11.07 -4.54
CA ARG A 285 -22.08 -12.08 -5.60
C ARG A 285 -20.74 -12.16 -6.33
N TYR A 286 -20.16 -11.03 -6.70
CA TYR A 286 -18.82 -10.99 -7.31
C TYR A 286 -17.74 -11.43 -6.33
N LEU A 287 -17.84 -11.01 -5.06
CA LEU A 287 -16.92 -11.43 -4.01
C LEU A 287 -16.98 -12.96 -3.79
N LYS A 288 -18.19 -13.53 -3.69
CA LYS A 288 -18.38 -14.99 -3.58
C LYS A 288 -17.79 -15.70 -4.77
N ARG A 289 -17.90 -15.12 -5.97
CA ARG A 289 -17.32 -15.69 -7.17
C ARG A 289 -15.80 -15.77 -7.06
N LEU A 290 -15.15 -14.69 -6.61
CA LEU A 290 -13.70 -14.68 -6.39
C LEU A 290 -13.23 -15.68 -5.31
N TYR A 291 -14.04 -15.88 -4.26
CA TYR A 291 -13.74 -16.81 -3.15
C TYR A 291 -14.29 -18.22 -3.34
N TYR A 292 -14.98 -18.49 -4.45
CA TYR A 292 -15.49 -19.82 -4.75
C TYR A 292 -14.27 -20.74 -4.85
N PRO A 293 -14.24 -21.87 -4.12
CA PRO A 293 -13.20 -22.85 -4.28
C PRO A 293 -13.30 -23.23 -5.75
N LEU A 294 -12.22 -23.02 -6.49
CA LEU A 294 -12.06 -23.72 -7.76
C LEU A 294 -12.05 -25.18 -7.34
N THR A 295 -13.22 -25.78 -7.42
CA THR A 295 -13.56 -27.03 -6.76
C THR A 295 -12.58 -28.07 -7.22
N THR A 296 -11.71 -28.43 -6.28
CA THR A 296 -11.51 -29.82 -5.86
C THR A 296 -11.14 -30.77 -6.99
N ASP A 297 -9.85 -30.78 -7.29
CA ASP A 297 -9.17 -32.05 -7.37
C ASP A 297 -7.79 -31.89 -6.75
N GLU A 298 -7.70 -32.04 -5.43
CA GLU A 298 -6.39 -32.19 -4.76
C GLU A 298 -5.62 -33.38 -5.37
N SER A 299 -6.32 -34.36 -5.96
CA SER A 299 -5.73 -35.44 -6.77
C SER A 299 -5.00 -34.96 -8.03
N SER A 300 -5.37 -33.80 -8.58
CA SER A 300 -4.67 -33.16 -9.71
C SER A 300 -3.37 -32.47 -9.27
N MET A 301 -3.16 -32.29 -7.97
CA MET A 301 -1.98 -31.67 -7.36
C MET A 301 -0.97 -32.71 -6.84
N GLN A 302 -0.92 -33.94 -7.38
CA GLN A 302 0.20 -34.84 -7.07
C GLN A 302 1.47 -34.37 -7.82
N PRO A 303 2.52 -33.93 -7.10
CA PRO A 303 3.76 -33.43 -7.74
C PRO A 303 4.47 -34.48 -8.59
N GLU A 304 4.20 -35.77 -8.34
CA GLU A 304 4.88 -36.89 -8.99
C GLU A 304 4.42 -37.16 -10.45
N ARG A 305 3.29 -36.59 -10.90
CA ARG A 305 2.84 -36.70 -12.30
C ARG A 305 3.23 -35.49 -13.17
N MET A 306 3.87 -34.50 -12.57
CA MET A 306 4.06 -33.19 -13.17
C MET A 306 5.49 -33.02 -13.70
N GLY A 307 5.71 -33.44 -14.94
CA GLY A 307 6.95 -33.18 -15.69
C GLY A 307 7.25 -31.67 -15.84
N ILE A 308 8.47 -31.35 -16.28
CA ILE A 308 9.16 -30.04 -16.31
C ILE A 308 8.32 -28.81 -16.81
N GLY A 309 7.14 -29.01 -17.40
CA GLY A 309 6.17 -27.95 -17.69
C GLY A 309 5.31 -27.47 -16.50
N SER A 310 5.48 -28.04 -15.30
CA SER A 310 4.61 -27.81 -14.12
C SER A 310 4.92 -26.59 -13.25
N ARG A 311 5.92 -25.76 -13.61
CA ARG A 311 6.17 -24.46 -12.95
C ARG A 311 4.97 -23.49 -13.07
N TYR A 312 3.99 -23.79 -13.93
CA TYR A 312 2.78 -22.98 -14.15
C TYR A 312 1.57 -23.37 -13.28
N VAL A 313 1.57 -24.48 -12.53
CA VAL A 313 0.40 -24.86 -11.69
C VAL A 313 0.56 -24.36 -10.25
N VAL A 314 1.79 -24.34 -9.72
CA VAL A 314 2.15 -23.59 -8.50
C VAL A 314 1.81 -22.10 -8.68
N SER A 315 1.83 -21.61 -9.93
CA SER A 315 1.42 -20.23 -10.21
C SER A 315 -0.07 -20.01 -10.00
N THR A 316 -0.99 -20.97 -10.17
CA THR A 316 -2.42 -20.66 -10.10
C THR A 316 -2.89 -20.44 -8.66
N GLU A 317 -2.37 -21.17 -7.68
CA GLU A 317 -2.69 -20.97 -6.26
C GLU A 317 -1.87 -19.81 -5.66
N ALA A 318 -0.61 -19.65 -6.07
CA ALA A 318 0.16 -18.44 -5.76
C ALA A 318 -0.46 -17.18 -6.39
N GLN A 319 -1.05 -17.28 -7.59
CA GLN A 319 -1.77 -16.18 -8.25
C GLN A 319 -3.15 -15.96 -7.66
N LYS A 320 -3.81 -16.97 -7.11
CA LYS A 320 -5.03 -16.81 -6.30
C LYS A 320 -4.71 -16.16 -4.96
N MET A 321 -3.65 -16.58 -4.29
CA MET A 321 -3.16 -15.90 -3.09
C MET A 321 -2.66 -14.51 -3.41
N ALA A 322 -2.05 -14.28 -4.59
CA ALA A 322 -1.76 -12.93 -5.08
C ALA A 322 -3.06 -12.17 -5.34
N SER A 323 -4.10 -12.76 -5.91
CA SER A 323 -5.40 -12.12 -6.15
C SER A 323 -6.17 -11.83 -4.86
N ILE A 324 -6.03 -12.68 -3.84
CA ILE A 324 -6.58 -12.50 -2.49
C ILE A 324 -5.75 -11.46 -1.74
N GLN A 325 -4.42 -11.49 -1.83
CA GLN A 325 -3.53 -10.44 -1.32
C GLN A 325 -3.79 -9.11 -2.04
N THR A 326 -4.11 -9.14 -3.33
CA THR A 326 -4.51 -8.01 -4.16
C THR A 326 -5.86 -7.51 -3.72
N LEU A 327 -6.87 -8.38 -3.55
CA LEU A 327 -8.19 -7.97 -3.07
C LEU A 327 -8.10 -7.42 -1.64
N VAL A 328 -7.24 -7.98 -0.82
CA VAL A 328 -6.91 -7.45 0.49
C VAL A 328 -6.26 -6.08 0.37
N ARG A 329 -5.17 -5.92 -0.40
CA ARG A 329 -4.50 -4.64 -0.64
C ARG A 329 -5.49 -3.60 -1.16
N ILE A 330 -6.40 -4.03 -2.03
CA ILE A 330 -7.46 -3.23 -2.65
C ILE A 330 -8.58 -2.86 -1.68
N LEU A 331 -8.93 -3.76 -0.78
CA LEU A 331 -9.80 -3.50 0.37
C LEU A 331 -9.03 -2.77 1.48
N GLY A 332 -7.79 -2.32 1.25
CA GLY A 332 -6.91 -1.63 2.20
C GLY A 332 -6.62 -2.40 3.50
N LEU A 333 -6.61 -3.72 3.39
CA LEU A 333 -6.39 -4.66 4.49
C LEU A 333 -4.91 -5.07 4.63
N ASP A 334 -4.03 -4.57 3.77
CA ASP A 334 -2.58 -4.80 3.82
C ASP A 334 -1.89 -3.51 4.28
N ASN A 335 -1.59 -3.43 5.58
CA ASN A 335 -0.70 -2.41 6.09
C ASN A 335 0.69 -2.74 5.55
N GLN A 336 1.28 -1.88 4.72
CA GLN A 336 2.70 -1.97 4.39
C GLN A 336 3.57 -1.70 5.63
N HIS A 337 3.58 -2.63 6.60
CA HIS A 337 4.50 -2.68 7.73
C HIS A 337 5.12 -4.08 7.91
N THR A 338 4.77 -5.08 7.09
CA THR A 338 5.52 -6.37 7.05
C THR A 338 6.74 -6.31 6.13
N GLY A 339 7.35 -5.13 5.97
CA GLY A 339 8.52 -4.89 5.12
C GLY A 339 9.81 -5.60 5.55
N ARG A 340 9.81 -6.46 6.57
CA ARG A 340 11.04 -7.16 7.01
C ARG A 340 10.95 -8.64 7.36
N SER A 341 9.79 -9.32 7.31
CA SER A 341 9.67 -10.68 7.88
C SER A 341 9.23 -11.82 6.95
N TYR A 342 9.13 -11.63 5.64
CA TYR A 342 9.05 -12.74 4.66
C TYR A 342 10.32 -12.88 3.79
N ARG A 343 11.49 -12.62 4.38
CA ARG A 343 12.81 -12.97 3.83
C ARG A 343 13.44 -14.14 4.59
N SER A 344 12.79 -15.31 4.53
CA SER A 344 13.41 -16.64 4.73
C SER A 344 12.28 -17.68 4.68
N VAL A 345 11.93 -18.19 3.50
CA VAL A 345 12.52 -19.43 3.01
C VAL A 345 12.97 -19.24 1.56
N THR A 346 14.26 -19.40 1.36
CA THR A 346 14.95 -19.37 0.09
C THR A 346 14.54 -20.53 -0.80
N GLU A 347 13.80 -20.26 -1.88
CA GLU A 347 13.97 -20.97 -3.15
C GLU A 347 14.30 -19.95 -4.26
N PRO A 348 15.51 -19.99 -4.84
CA PRO A 348 16.01 -18.98 -5.78
C PRO A 348 15.41 -19.03 -7.21
N ASP A 349 14.33 -19.79 -7.44
CA ASP A 349 13.82 -20.08 -8.79
C ASP A 349 12.34 -19.70 -9.03
N GLN A 350 11.65 -19.03 -8.08
CA GLN A 350 10.26 -18.61 -8.29
C GLN A 350 10.15 -17.19 -8.88
N PRO A 351 9.41 -17.01 -10.00
CA PRO A 351 9.14 -15.71 -10.59
C PRO A 351 8.01 -15.01 -9.82
N SER A 352 8.30 -14.51 -8.62
CA SER A 352 7.48 -13.52 -7.94
C SER A 352 7.98 -12.11 -8.29
N VAL A 353 7.16 -11.07 -8.10
CA VAL A 353 7.46 -9.63 -8.25
C VAL A 353 7.04 -8.96 -9.59
N GLY A 354 6.82 -9.70 -10.69
CA GLY A 354 6.43 -9.06 -11.97
C GLY A 354 4.98 -8.55 -12.06
N SER A 355 4.02 -9.24 -11.44
CA SER A 355 2.60 -8.90 -11.48
C SER A 355 2.15 -7.97 -10.33
N GLU A 356 3.07 -7.65 -9.41
CA GLU A 356 2.81 -6.82 -8.22
C GLU A 356 2.83 -5.32 -8.48
N MET A 357 3.13 -4.85 -9.69
CA MET A 357 3.34 -3.41 -9.97
C MET A 357 2.31 -2.75 -10.90
N PHE A 358 1.35 -3.50 -11.46
CA PHE A 358 0.56 -2.96 -12.57
C PHE A 358 -0.59 -1.99 -12.19
N PHE A 359 -0.98 -1.86 -10.90
CA PHE A 359 -2.10 -0.98 -10.51
C PHE A 359 -2.03 -0.41 -9.07
N TYR A 360 -0.89 -0.43 -8.39
CA TYR A 360 -0.86 -0.20 -6.93
C TYR A 360 -0.21 1.14 -6.56
N ALA A 361 -0.99 2.22 -6.66
CA ALA A 361 -0.86 3.31 -5.71
C ALA A 361 -1.67 2.90 -4.47
N LEU A 362 -0.99 2.78 -3.32
CA LEU A 362 -1.57 2.35 -2.05
C LEU A 362 -2.60 3.35 -1.49
N ASP A 363 -2.66 4.55 -2.05
CA ASP A 363 -3.46 5.67 -1.54
C ASP A 363 -4.94 5.57 -1.91
N ASP A 364 -5.30 4.74 -2.90
CA ASP A 364 -6.66 4.61 -3.43
C ASP A 364 -7.40 3.37 -2.90
N MET A 365 -7.45 3.34 -1.57
CA MET A 365 -8.25 2.42 -0.77
C MET A 365 -9.74 2.56 -1.14
N VAL A 366 -10.58 1.57 -0.79
CA VAL A 366 -12.01 1.88 -0.63
C VAL A 366 -12.05 3.08 0.30
N ASP A 367 -12.76 4.18 -0.04
CA ASP A 367 -12.94 5.31 0.88
C ASP A 367 -13.46 4.75 2.21
N PHE A 368 -12.53 4.57 3.15
CA PHE A 368 -12.71 3.75 4.32
C PHE A 368 -13.64 4.39 5.36
N GLU A 369 -14.24 5.51 4.98
CA GLU A 369 -15.27 6.21 5.70
C GLU A 369 -16.65 5.54 5.55
N ASP A 370 -16.86 4.65 4.57
CA ASP A 370 -18.13 3.91 4.46
C ASP A 370 -18.17 2.68 5.39
N PHE A 371 -18.45 2.95 6.67
CA PHE A 371 -18.63 1.92 7.70
C PHE A 371 -19.70 0.87 7.34
N GLU A 372 -20.73 1.24 6.56
CA GLU A 372 -21.79 0.32 6.15
C GLU A 372 -21.26 -0.77 5.22
N ALA A 373 -20.38 -0.39 4.29
CA ALA A 373 -19.68 -1.32 3.40
C ALA A 373 -18.79 -2.30 4.18
N ILE A 374 -18.03 -1.81 5.15
CA ILE A 374 -17.16 -2.62 6.02
C ILE A 374 -18.00 -3.61 6.83
N ASP A 375 -19.07 -3.16 7.49
CA ASP A 375 -19.94 -4.01 8.28
C ASP A 375 -20.69 -5.05 7.43
N SER A 376 -21.01 -4.70 6.17
CA SER A 376 -21.55 -5.65 5.20
C SER A 376 -20.55 -6.76 4.87
N LEU A 377 -19.29 -6.40 4.59
CA LEU A 377 -18.22 -7.36 4.32
C LEU A 377 -17.93 -8.26 5.52
N ILE A 378 -17.82 -7.70 6.73
CA ILE A 378 -17.56 -8.47 7.95
C ILE A 378 -18.65 -9.53 8.14
N ARG A 379 -19.93 -9.12 8.05
CA ARG A 379 -21.05 -10.07 8.15
C ARG A 379 -20.98 -11.16 7.07
N GLN A 380 -20.62 -10.78 5.84
CA GLN A 380 -20.49 -11.73 4.75
C GLN A 380 -19.36 -12.73 5.00
N PHE A 381 -18.17 -12.28 5.38
CA PHE A 381 -17.04 -13.17 5.67
C PHE A 381 -17.28 -14.05 6.90
N LYS A 382 -17.91 -13.52 7.95
CA LYS A 382 -18.35 -14.33 9.11
C LYS A 382 -19.28 -15.46 8.68
N SER A 383 -20.24 -15.19 7.79
CA SER A 383 -21.12 -16.24 7.27
C SER A 383 -20.37 -17.31 6.45
N TRP A 384 -19.25 -16.95 5.82
CA TRP A 384 -18.44 -17.86 5.00
C TRP A 384 -17.51 -18.76 5.80
N LEU A 385 -17.21 -18.42 7.05
CA LEU A 385 -16.48 -19.32 7.95
C LEU A 385 -17.18 -20.68 8.10
N GLY A 386 -18.52 -20.72 7.99
CA GLY A 386 -19.30 -21.98 7.98
C GLY A 386 -19.66 -22.53 6.60
N ASP A 387 -19.38 -21.82 5.51
CA ASP A 387 -19.77 -22.22 4.15
C ASP A 387 -18.66 -23.03 3.48
N LYS A 388 -18.81 -24.37 3.45
CA LYS A 388 -17.86 -25.27 2.77
C LYS A 388 -17.80 -25.09 1.25
N SER A 389 -18.73 -24.32 0.65
CA SER A 389 -18.69 -23.96 -0.77
C SER A 389 -17.82 -22.73 -1.06
N ILE A 390 -17.09 -22.22 -0.06
CA ILE A 390 -16.25 -21.02 -0.13
C ILE A 390 -14.90 -21.35 0.52
N SER A 391 -13.81 -20.70 0.09
CA SER A 391 -12.53 -20.78 0.80
C SER A 391 -12.65 -20.21 2.22
N GLN A 392 -12.83 -21.09 3.21
CA GLN A 392 -12.91 -20.72 4.63
C GLN A 392 -11.62 -20.05 5.10
N VAL A 393 -10.46 -20.51 4.61
CA VAL A 393 -9.14 -19.90 4.90
C VAL A 393 -9.09 -18.47 4.37
N GLY A 394 -9.57 -18.24 3.15
CA GLY A 394 -9.65 -16.91 2.57
C GLY A 394 -10.54 -15.98 3.38
N ALA A 395 -11.72 -16.43 3.79
CA ALA A 395 -12.65 -15.66 4.62
C ALA A 395 -12.04 -15.34 6.00
N TYR A 396 -11.37 -16.32 6.61
CA TYR A 396 -10.65 -16.17 7.86
C TYR A 396 -9.56 -15.11 7.77
N LEU A 397 -8.68 -15.18 6.76
CA LEU A 397 -7.61 -14.19 6.57
C LEU A 397 -8.15 -12.78 6.26
N ALA A 398 -9.28 -12.68 5.54
CA ALA A 398 -9.94 -11.40 5.31
C ALA A 398 -10.43 -10.79 6.65
N LEU A 399 -11.04 -11.60 7.52
CA LEU A 399 -11.49 -11.16 8.84
C LEU A 399 -10.34 -10.76 9.77
N VAL A 400 -9.23 -11.52 9.82
CA VAL A 400 -8.03 -11.14 10.60
C VAL A 400 -7.59 -9.72 10.24
N ARG A 401 -7.61 -9.39 8.96
CA ARG A 401 -7.21 -8.06 8.51
C ARG A 401 -8.29 -7.00 8.75
N MET A 402 -9.57 -7.34 8.63
CA MET A 402 -10.66 -6.43 9.02
C MET A 402 -10.64 -6.09 10.50
N ALA A 403 -10.18 -7.00 11.37
CA ALA A 403 -9.95 -6.70 12.78
C ALA A 403 -8.85 -5.66 12.99
N ARG A 404 -7.72 -5.78 12.26
CA ARG A 404 -6.63 -4.77 12.27
C ARG A 404 -7.10 -3.41 11.78
N LEU A 405 -7.83 -3.39 10.66
CA LEU A 405 -8.41 -2.17 10.13
C LEU A 405 -9.36 -1.52 11.14
N SER A 406 -10.22 -2.32 11.76
CA SER A 406 -11.15 -1.83 12.80
C SER A 406 -10.41 -1.22 13.98
N LYS A 407 -9.28 -1.81 14.39
CA LYS A 407 -8.38 -1.21 15.41
C LYS A 407 -7.81 0.13 14.97
N LEU A 408 -7.26 0.22 13.75
CA LEU A 408 -6.71 1.47 13.20
C LEU A 408 -7.75 2.58 13.11
N GLN A 409 -9.00 2.23 12.83
CA GLN A 409 -10.15 3.14 12.82
C GLN A 409 -10.69 3.47 14.24
N ASN A 410 -9.98 3.09 15.31
CA ASN A 410 -10.41 3.22 16.70
C ASN A 410 -11.76 2.54 17.02
N SER A 411 -12.15 1.54 16.24
CA SER A 411 -13.36 0.74 16.45
C SER A 411 -13.02 -0.58 17.17
N MET A 412 -12.60 -0.47 18.43
CA MET A 412 -12.17 -1.63 19.23
C MET A 412 -13.28 -2.66 19.42
N GLU A 413 -14.54 -2.24 19.59
CA GLU A 413 -15.69 -3.14 19.73
C GLU A 413 -15.84 -4.05 18.50
N ARG A 414 -15.76 -3.46 17.29
CA ARG A 414 -15.80 -4.20 16.03
C ARG A 414 -14.62 -5.16 15.89
N ALA A 415 -13.41 -4.70 16.25
CA ALA A 415 -12.22 -5.54 16.19
C ALA A 415 -12.34 -6.77 17.12
N HIS A 416 -12.86 -6.58 18.33
CA HIS A 416 -13.14 -7.66 19.29
C HIS A 416 -14.23 -8.61 18.80
N ASP A 417 -15.32 -8.08 18.24
CA ASP A 417 -16.40 -8.90 17.65
C ASP A 417 -15.89 -9.79 16.50
N ILE A 418 -14.94 -9.28 15.69
CA ILE A 418 -14.28 -10.09 14.66
C ILE A 418 -13.38 -11.16 15.30
N ALA A 419 -12.54 -10.79 16.28
CA ALA A 419 -11.65 -11.72 16.98
C ALA A 419 -12.43 -12.87 17.64
N LEU A 420 -13.58 -12.58 18.25
CA LEU A 420 -14.46 -13.59 18.83
C LEU A 420 -14.96 -14.58 17.77
N SER A 421 -15.39 -14.11 16.60
CA SER A 421 -15.82 -15.01 15.52
C SER A 421 -14.68 -15.87 14.95
N LEU A 422 -13.45 -15.34 14.93
CA LEU A 422 -12.26 -16.10 14.52
C LEU A 422 -11.94 -17.21 15.54
N GLN A 423 -12.00 -16.88 16.84
CA GLN A 423 -11.82 -17.82 17.93
C GLN A 423 -12.88 -18.94 17.89
N ASP A 424 -14.15 -18.58 17.78
CA ASP A 424 -15.25 -19.55 17.69
C ASP A 424 -15.06 -20.49 16.50
N TRP A 425 -14.61 -19.97 15.36
CA TRP A 425 -14.33 -20.83 14.20
C TRP A 425 -13.18 -21.79 14.48
N LEU A 426 -12.06 -21.33 15.06
CA LEU A 426 -10.89 -22.16 15.39
C LEU A 426 -11.22 -23.29 16.38
N LEU A 427 -12.06 -23.01 17.38
CA LEU A 427 -12.53 -24.00 18.37
C LEU A 427 -13.42 -25.08 17.74
N ASN A 428 -14.12 -24.75 16.66
CA ASN A 428 -15.00 -25.67 15.93
C ASN A 428 -14.32 -26.38 14.75
N GLN A 429 -13.02 -26.14 14.51
CA GLN A 429 -12.24 -26.90 13.52
C GLN A 429 -11.50 -28.07 14.19
N ASP A 430 -11.54 -29.23 13.56
CA ASP A 430 -10.70 -30.36 13.94
C ASP A 430 -9.22 -29.99 13.73
N ASP A 431 -8.34 -30.39 14.66
CA ASP A 431 -6.92 -30.02 14.61
C ASP A 431 -6.23 -30.51 13.32
N GLU A 432 -6.69 -31.62 12.74
CA GLU A 432 -6.19 -32.17 11.47
C GLU A 432 -6.67 -31.39 10.24
N GLU A 433 -7.85 -30.76 10.30
CA GLU A 433 -8.43 -29.98 9.20
C GLU A 433 -8.05 -28.49 9.27
N ARG A 434 -7.45 -28.05 10.39
CA ARG A 434 -7.09 -26.65 10.58
C ARG A 434 -5.97 -26.22 9.61
N PRO A 435 -6.21 -25.21 8.75
CA PRO A 435 -5.18 -24.74 7.83
C PRO A 435 -3.97 -24.17 8.56
N GLN A 436 -2.76 -24.49 8.07
CA GLN A 436 -1.51 -24.01 8.64
C GLN A 436 -1.47 -22.46 8.69
N GLY A 437 -0.93 -21.92 9.79
CA GLY A 437 -0.76 -20.48 9.99
C GLY A 437 -2.01 -19.71 10.45
N THR A 438 -3.20 -20.32 10.44
CA THR A 438 -4.43 -19.68 10.95
C THR A 438 -4.31 -19.34 12.43
N LEU A 439 -3.84 -20.30 13.24
CA LEU A 439 -3.59 -20.13 14.67
C LEU A 439 -2.58 -19.02 14.97
N ALA A 440 -1.44 -19.00 14.26
CA ALA A 440 -0.44 -17.94 14.40
C ALA A 440 -1.01 -16.56 14.06
N SER A 441 -1.83 -16.49 13.01
CA SER A 441 -2.49 -15.25 12.57
C SER A 441 -3.51 -14.75 13.61
N PHE A 442 -4.27 -15.66 14.23
CA PHE A 442 -5.19 -15.31 15.33
C PHE A 442 -4.44 -14.74 16.52
N LEU A 443 -3.40 -15.43 16.97
CA LEU A 443 -2.64 -14.99 18.14
C LEU A 443 -1.99 -13.63 17.90
N SER A 444 -1.51 -13.37 16.68
CA SER A 444 -1.04 -12.03 16.31
C SER A 444 -2.09 -10.96 16.56
N ILE A 445 -3.31 -11.17 16.03
CA ILE A 445 -4.35 -10.16 16.15
C ILE A 445 -4.92 -10.09 17.57
N ALA A 446 -5.00 -11.21 18.29
CA ALA A 446 -5.45 -11.23 19.67
C ALA A 446 -4.51 -10.42 20.59
N THR A 447 -3.20 -10.62 20.45
CA THR A 447 -2.20 -9.81 21.16
C THR A 447 -2.29 -8.34 20.77
N GLU A 448 -2.42 -8.03 19.47
CA GLU A 448 -2.59 -6.64 19.01
C GLU A 448 -3.83 -5.97 19.62
N LEU A 449 -4.89 -6.72 19.92
CA LEU A 449 -6.16 -6.20 20.45
C LEU A 449 -6.28 -6.23 21.97
N ASP A 450 -5.31 -6.78 22.70
CA ASP A 450 -5.46 -7.21 24.12
C ASP A 450 -6.70 -8.10 24.31
N PHE A 451 -6.96 -8.99 23.34
CA PHE A 451 -8.09 -9.90 23.33
C PHE A 451 -7.79 -11.17 24.14
N ASP A 452 -8.73 -11.58 24.99
CA ASP A 452 -8.59 -12.80 25.80
C ASP A 452 -8.70 -14.06 24.95
N VAL A 453 -7.59 -14.79 24.84
CA VAL A 453 -7.50 -16.02 24.06
C VAL A 453 -8.07 -17.21 24.85
N ASP A 454 -8.92 -18.00 24.20
CA ASP A 454 -9.46 -19.22 24.79
C ASP A 454 -8.35 -20.21 25.22
N SER A 455 -8.54 -20.83 26.38
CA SER A 455 -7.60 -21.76 26.99
C SER A 455 -7.21 -22.93 26.08
N GLN A 456 -8.14 -23.47 25.28
CA GLN A 456 -7.88 -24.56 24.36
C GLN A 456 -7.02 -24.09 23.19
N ILE A 457 -7.30 -22.91 22.63
CA ILE A 457 -6.49 -22.31 21.56
C ILE A 457 -5.08 -22.04 22.05
N ALA A 458 -4.93 -21.43 23.22
CA ALA A 458 -3.63 -21.13 23.81
C ALA A 458 -2.83 -22.41 24.07
N ARG A 459 -3.49 -23.45 24.60
CA ARG A 459 -2.89 -24.76 24.81
C ARG A 459 -2.38 -25.37 23.51
N THR A 460 -3.21 -25.47 22.49
CA THR A 460 -2.82 -26.03 21.19
C THR A 460 -1.65 -25.26 20.57
N ALA A 461 -1.65 -23.93 20.68
CA ALA A 461 -0.57 -23.11 20.13
C ALA A 461 0.78 -23.32 20.82
N LEU A 462 0.77 -23.47 22.15
CA LEU A 462 1.97 -23.73 22.93
C LEU A 462 2.46 -25.18 22.75
N GLU A 463 1.56 -26.17 22.71
CA GLU A 463 1.91 -27.57 22.44
C GLU A 463 2.55 -27.76 21.05
N GLN A 464 2.11 -26.99 20.06
CA GLN A 464 2.63 -27.03 18.69
C GLN A 464 3.85 -26.12 18.46
N ASP A 465 4.30 -25.37 19.48
CA ASP A 465 5.39 -24.37 19.40
C ASP A 465 5.25 -23.38 18.22
N ILE A 466 4.00 -22.96 17.93
CA ILE A 466 3.69 -22.04 16.82
C ILE A 466 3.88 -20.57 17.24
N VAL A 467 3.89 -20.30 18.55
CA VAL A 467 4.01 -18.95 19.10
C VAL A 467 5.49 -18.55 19.15
N ALA A 468 5.85 -17.47 18.45
CA ALA A 468 7.17 -16.87 18.55
C ALA A 468 7.50 -16.54 20.02
N GLU A 469 8.76 -16.75 20.44
CA GLU A 469 9.21 -16.56 21.83
C GLU A 469 8.84 -15.18 22.40
N GLU A 470 8.98 -14.12 21.61
CA GLU A 470 8.60 -12.75 21.98
C GLU A 470 7.10 -12.59 22.31
N ARG A 471 6.23 -13.43 21.74
CA ARG A 471 4.77 -13.39 21.92
C ARG A 471 4.25 -14.37 22.98
N LYS A 472 5.08 -15.33 23.41
CA LYS A 472 4.69 -16.27 24.48
C LYS A 472 4.34 -15.54 25.77
N LEU A 473 5.05 -14.45 26.09
CA LEU A 473 4.77 -13.62 27.26
C LEU A 473 3.35 -13.03 27.21
N ASP A 474 2.96 -12.44 26.08
CA ASP A 474 1.66 -11.79 25.95
C ASP A 474 0.51 -12.79 26.04
N LEU A 475 0.68 -13.98 25.43
CA LEU A 475 -0.28 -15.07 25.55
C LEU A 475 -0.41 -15.55 27.00
N VAL A 476 0.69 -15.71 27.73
CA VAL A 476 0.68 -16.12 29.15
C VAL A 476 0.03 -15.05 30.04
N LYS A 477 0.26 -13.77 29.76
CA LYS A 477 -0.43 -12.66 30.45
C LYS A 477 -1.94 -12.69 30.19
N SER A 478 -2.36 -12.92 28.94
CA SER A 478 -3.77 -13.06 28.58
C SER A 478 -4.43 -14.25 29.32
N LEU A 479 -3.74 -15.39 29.42
CA LEU A 479 -4.22 -16.54 30.20
C LEU A 479 -4.39 -16.22 31.69
N ARG A 480 -3.43 -15.49 32.28
CA ARG A 480 -3.51 -15.07 33.69
C ARG A 480 -4.71 -14.16 33.95
N LYS A 481 -5.03 -13.25 33.01
CA LYS A 481 -6.18 -12.35 33.12
C LYS A 481 -7.52 -13.10 33.01
N SER A 482 -7.60 -14.08 32.12
CA SER A 482 -8.87 -14.69 31.69
C SER A 482 -9.23 -16.02 32.34
N GLN A 483 -8.28 -16.72 32.97
CA GLN A 483 -8.46 -18.07 33.49
C GLN A 483 -8.21 -18.17 35.00
N GLU A 484 -8.73 -19.23 35.62
CA GLU A 484 -8.33 -19.57 36.99
C GLU A 484 -6.81 -19.83 37.05
N PRO A 485 -6.10 -19.35 38.09
CA PRO A 485 -4.63 -19.42 38.15
C PRO A 485 -4.06 -20.83 37.93
N THR A 486 -4.74 -21.87 38.41
CA THR A 486 -4.33 -23.27 38.23
C THR A 486 -4.41 -23.73 36.78
N VAL A 487 -5.44 -23.31 36.04
CA VAL A 487 -5.63 -23.60 34.61
C VAL A 487 -4.63 -22.79 33.79
N ALA A 488 -4.50 -21.49 34.09
CA ALA A 488 -3.52 -20.61 33.44
C ALA A 488 -2.10 -21.17 33.58
N LEU A 489 -1.70 -21.61 34.78
CA LEU A 489 -0.39 -22.19 35.03
C LEU A 489 -0.16 -23.48 34.23
N ALA A 490 -1.15 -24.38 34.23
CA ALA A 490 -1.04 -25.66 33.55
C ALA A 490 -0.80 -25.48 32.04
N ILE A 491 -1.45 -24.49 31.43
CA ILE A 491 -1.28 -24.17 30.00
C ILE A 491 0.02 -23.41 29.78
N ALA A 492 0.31 -22.38 30.58
CA ALA A 492 1.48 -21.52 30.39
C ALA A 492 2.81 -22.30 30.47
N ARG A 493 2.86 -23.37 31.28
CA ARG A 493 4.00 -24.31 31.35
C ARG A 493 4.33 -24.97 30.01
N LEU A 494 3.37 -25.14 29.11
CA LEU A 494 3.60 -25.75 27.79
C LEU A 494 4.46 -24.84 26.90
N GLY A 495 4.45 -23.53 27.16
CA GLY A 495 5.30 -22.55 26.48
C GLY A 495 6.70 -22.42 27.08
N GLU A 496 6.96 -23.06 28.21
CA GLU A 496 8.25 -22.99 28.88
C GLU A 496 9.29 -23.84 28.13
N THR A 497 10.37 -23.20 27.71
CA THR A 497 11.52 -23.86 27.09
C THR A 497 12.79 -23.56 27.89
N GLU A 498 13.88 -24.26 27.60
CA GLU A 498 15.19 -23.92 28.18
C GLU A 498 15.67 -22.51 27.79
N LYS A 499 15.11 -21.95 26.70
CA LYS A 499 15.43 -20.63 26.15
C LYS A 499 14.43 -19.53 26.56
N SER A 500 13.43 -19.83 27.39
CA SER A 500 12.47 -18.84 27.85
C SER A 500 13.15 -17.62 28.43
N GLY A 501 12.77 -16.43 27.92
CA GLY A 501 13.30 -15.15 28.36
C GLY A 501 12.92 -14.82 29.81
N LEU A 502 13.68 -13.91 30.43
CA LEU A 502 13.52 -13.51 31.83
C LEU A 502 12.07 -13.09 32.15
N SER A 503 11.48 -12.23 31.31
CA SER A 503 10.11 -11.72 31.52
C SER A 503 9.06 -12.82 31.54
N LEU A 504 9.20 -13.87 30.70
CA LEU A 504 8.30 -15.01 30.68
C LEU A 504 8.42 -15.82 31.97
N LEU A 505 9.63 -16.07 32.46
CA LEU A 505 9.84 -16.80 33.72
C LEU A 505 9.28 -16.04 34.93
N ILE A 506 9.43 -14.72 34.97
CA ILE A 506 8.83 -13.87 36.02
C ILE A 506 7.30 -13.98 35.99
N GLU A 507 6.69 -13.91 34.81
CA GLU A 507 5.25 -14.04 34.66
C GLU A 507 4.76 -15.43 35.10
N LEU A 508 5.43 -16.50 34.66
CA LEU A 508 5.14 -17.89 35.08
C LEU A 508 5.22 -18.07 36.59
N ARG A 509 6.22 -17.46 37.25
CA ARG A 509 6.35 -17.49 38.70
C ARG A 509 5.18 -16.77 39.38
N GLY A 510 4.77 -15.61 38.87
CA GLY A 510 3.62 -14.88 39.40
C GLY A 510 2.33 -15.71 39.34
N ILE A 511 2.08 -16.37 38.20
CA ILE A 511 0.92 -17.27 38.04
C ILE A 511 1.03 -18.47 39.00
N ALA A 512 2.22 -19.03 39.19
CA ALA A 512 2.45 -20.16 40.10
C ALA A 512 2.15 -19.80 41.56
N GLU A 513 2.57 -18.62 42.00
CA GLU A 513 2.27 -18.09 43.34
C GLU A 513 0.76 -17.90 43.54
N GLU A 514 0.06 -17.34 42.53
CA GLU A 514 -1.41 -17.19 42.55
C GLU A 514 -2.14 -18.54 42.58
N ALA A 515 -1.63 -19.53 41.84
CA ALA A 515 -2.13 -20.91 41.83
C ALA A 515 -1.77 -21.70 43.09
N LYS A 516 -0.97 -21.13 44.00
CA LYS A 516 -0.42 -21.76 45.21
C LYS A 516 0.46 -22.99 44.90
N ASP A 517 1.09 -23.02 43.74
CA ASP A 517 2.10 -24.03 43.38
C ASP A 517 3.49 -23.53 43.82
N THR A 518 3.74 -23.62 45.13
CA THR A 518 4.96 -23.10 45.75
C THR A 518 6.21 -23.82 45.27
N GLU A 519 6.12 -25.12 45.00
CA GLU A 519 7.24 -25.94 44.52
C GLU A 519 7.75 -25.43 43.17
N TYR A 520 6.84 -25.21 42.22
CA TYR A 520 7.22 -24.70 40.92
C TYR A 520 7.67 -23.24 40.97
N ALA A 521 6.99 -22.38 41.73
CA ALA A 521 7.43 -20.99 41.94
C ALA A 521 8.86 -20.91 42.47
N GLU A 522 9.22 -21.74 43.46
CA GLU A 522 10.57 -21.85 44.00
C GLU A 522 11.57 -22.38 42.97
N SER A 523 11.17 -23.33 42.12
CA SER A 523 12.03 -23.89 41.07
C SER A 523 12.43 -22.87 39.99
N LEU A 524 11.58 -21.86 39.72
CA LEU A 524 11.85 -20.79 38.77
C LEU A 524 12.86 -19.76 39.32
N GLY A 525 12.94 -19.60 40.65
CA GLY A 525 13.80 -18.62 41.31
C GLY A 525 15.27 -18.65 40.87
N PRO A 526 15.97 -19.80 40.93
CA PRO A 526 17.36 -19.90 40.48
C PRO A 526 17.58 -19.64 38.99
N ARG A 527 16.56 -19.80 38.14
CA ARG A 527 16.65 -19.49 36.70
C ARG A 527 16.50 -18.00 36.45
N ILE A 528 15.50 -17.38 37.08
CA ILE A 528 15.27 -15.93 37.07
C ILE A 528 16.54 -15.22 37.54
N PHE A 529 17.07 -15.59 38.71
CA PHE A 529 18.29 -14.99 39.27
C PHE A 529 19.51 -15.08 38.33
N ARG A 530 19.69 -16.22 37.65
CA ARG A 530 20.80 -16.38 36.68
C ARG A 530 20.64 -15.46 35.46
N LEU A 531 19.43 -15.34 34.93
CA LEU A 531 19.16 -14.45 33.79
C LEU A 531 19.26 -12.98 34.20
N GLU A 532 18.75 -12.58 35.36
CA GLU A 532 18.90 -11.23 35.92
C GLU A 532 20.39 -10.83 36.00
N ASN A 533 21.23 -11.66 36.62
CA ASN A 533 22.67 -11.39 36.69
C ASN A 533 23.34 -11.31 35.32
N ALA A 534 22.90 -12.12 34.34
CA ALA A 534 23.42 -12.07 32.98
C ALA A 534 23.03 -10.76 32.28
N TYR A 535 21.78 -10.31 32.44
CA TYR A 535 21.31 -9.02 31.92
C TYR A 535 22.07 -7.85 32.57
N GLU A 536 22.28 -7.87 33.88
CA GLU A 536 23.08 -6.87 34.59
C GLU A 536 24.53 -6.84 34.09
N SER A 537 25.15 -8.01 33.93
CA SER A 537 26.53 -8.11 33.40
C SER A 537 26.64 -7.56 31.97
N ILE A 538 25.64 -7.79 31.11
CA ILE A 538 25.58 -7.22 29.75
C ILE A 538 25.40 -5.71 29.81
N LYS A 539 24.54 -5.21 30.70
CA LYS A 539 24.32 -3.77 30.90
C LYS A 539 25.59 -3.07 31.39
N GLU A 540 26.30 -3.66 32.35
CA GLU A 540 27.58 -3.16 32.85
C GLU A 540 28.69 -3.21 31.79
N ALA A 541 28.68 -4.21 30.91
CA ALA A 541 29.63 -4.32 29.79
C ALA A 541 29.29 -3.41 28.59
N GLY A 542 28.00 -3.11 28.38
CA GLY A 542 27.49 -2.26 27.31
C GLY A 542 27.44 -0.77 27.64
N GLY A 543 27.40 -0.40 28.93
CA GLY A 543 27.48 0.98 29.44
C GLY A 543 28.86 1.66 29.30
N LEU A 544 29.71 1.17 28.38
CA LEU A 544 30.93 1.84 27.91
C LEU A 544 30.76 2.41 26.48
N ILE A 545 29.54 2.37 25.94
CA ILE A 545 29.13 3.14 24.76
C ILE A 545 27.95 4.03 25.18
N GLU A 546 28.11 4.77 26.28
CA GLU A 546 27.52 6.11 26.30
C GLU A 546 28.41 6.92 25.37
N GLU A 547 27.87 7.28 24.20
CA GLU A 547 28.48 8.28 23.34
C GLU A 547 28.72 9.52 24.20
N ASP A 548 29.98 9.94 24.32
CA ASP A 548 30.38 11.27 24.79
C ASP A 548 29.78 12.30 23.82
N GLU A 549 28.47 12.49 23.83
CA GLU A 549 27.81 13.69 23.35
C GLU A 549 27.72 14.65 24.54
N GLU A 550 28.32 15.83 24.35
CA GLU A 550 28.30 17.02 25.22
C GLU A 550 29.42 17.15 26.26
N GLU A 551 30.62 17.52 25.79
CA GLU A 551 31.41 18.63 26.37
C GLU A 551 32.17 19.38 25.24
N GLU A 552 31.42 20.10 24.38
CA GLU A 552 31.94 21.24 23.61
C GLU A 552 31.07 22.49 23.86
N GLU A 553 31.06 22.95 25.11
CA GLU A 553 30.90 24.38 25.40
C GLU A 553 32.10 24.84 26.26
N GLU A 554 32.72 25.95 25.82
CA GLU A 554 33.86 26.68 26.42
C GLU A 554 35.28 26.36 25.91
N SER A 555 35.59 26.74 24.66
CA SER A 555 36.61 27.78 24.40
C SER A 555 36.77 28.11 22.91
N SER A 556 36.20 29.23 22.43
CA SER A 556 36.86 30.35 21.71
C SER A 556 35.86 31.30 21.06
#